data_AF-A0A2E4JDJ7-F1
#
_entry.id   AF-A0A2E4JDJ7-F1
#
_cell.length_a   1.000
_cell.length_b   1.000
_cell.length_c   1.000
_cell.angle_alpha   90.00
_cell.angle_beta   90.00
_cell.angle_gamma   90.00
#
_symmetry.space_group_name_H-M   'P 1'
#
loop_
_entity.id
_entity.type
_entity.pdbx_description
1 polymer ?
#
loop_
_entity_poly.entity_id
_entity_poly.type
_entity_poly.pdbx_seq_one_letter_code
_entity_poly.pdbx_strand_id
1 'polypeptide(L)'
;MRFTLTVVVVVALSGVFGDARVLSSDVAQPEFSPTSLEGAWVLNADLSDEPRARLEGVGDDRGRGRGRGAAGRRGSGPGGRGRAGGSPPTREELARLRQGIQEAVRDLMTAPRRMTIVMIENEIVATYDDGRVIRLVSDDQAHKGIAGTSMQVTRKTRWENEKLVTDISLDSRIEVKLEQTYEVRLTDPEGKQLIVTSRFIGGRASNGDRRELRRVYDVEPS
;
A
#
# COMPACT_ATOMS: atom_id res chain seq x y z
N MET A 1 -7.93 -35.59 -41.62
CA MET A 1 -7.74 -36.69 -40.65
C MET A 1 -8.22 -36.14 -39.31
N ARG A 2 -9.50 -36.17 -38.93
CA ARG A 2 -10.35 -37.28 -38.43
C ARG A 2 -9.71 -38.11 -37.32
N PHE A 3 -10.52 -38.35 -36.28
CA PHE A 3 -10.38 -39.26 -35.12
C PHE A 3 -9.70 -38.64 -33.88
N THR A 4 -10.23 -38.68 -32.65
CA THR A 4 -11.51 -39.11 -32.06
C THR A 4 -11.50 -38.65 -30.60
N LEU A 5 -12.67 -38.29 -30.07
CA LEU A 5 -12.90 -37.95 -28.66
C LEU A 5 -12.95 -39.24 -27.81
N THR A 6 -12.21 -39.30 -26.71
CA THR A 6 -12.39 -40.35 -25.69
C THR A 6 -12.59 -39.68 -24.33
N VAL A 7 -13.86 -39.58 -23.94
CA VAL A 7 -14.30 -39.25 -22.59
C VAL A 7 -14.16 -40.50 -21.72
N VAL A 8 -13.42 -40.41 -20.63
CA VAL A 8 -13.42 -41.44 -19.58
C VAL A 8 -14.12 -40.87 -18.37
N VAL A 9 -15.38 -41.26 -18.21
CA VAL A 9 -16.17 -41.09 -17.00
C VAL A 9 -15.88 -42.28 -16.10
N VAL A 10 -15.23 -42.07 -14.96
CA VAL A 10 -15.14 -43.08 -13.89
C VAL A 10 -16.16 -42.71 -12.82
N VAL A 11 -17.34 -43.34 -12.91
CA VAL A 11 -18.29 -43.42 -11.81
C VAL A 11 -17.93 -44.66 -11.00
N ALA A 12 -17.39 -44.46 -9.80
CA ALA A 12 -17.30 -45.50 -8.80
C ALA A 12 -18.35 -45.20 -7.72
N LEU A 13 -19.46 -45.92 -7.79
CA LEU A 13 -20.46 -46.02 -6.73
C LEU A 13 -20.15 -47.27 -5.89
N SER A 14 -19.83 -47.07 -4.62
CA SER A 14 -20.03 -48.06 -3.56
C SER A 14 -20.36 -47.32 -2.25
N GLY A 15 -21.63 -47.39 -1.86
CA GLY A 15 -22.07 -47.09 -0.48
C GLY A 15 -21.86 -48.32 0.43
N VAL A 16 -22.18 -48.35 1.72
CA VAL A 16 -22.83 -47.48 2.73
C VAL A 16 -22.38 -48.10 4.09
N PHE A 17 -21.96 -47.40 5.16
CA PHE A 17 -22.77 -46.91 6.31
C PHE A 17 -21.80 -46.49 7.44
N GLY A 18 -22.10 -45.39 8.16
CA GLY A 18 -21.45 -45.09 9.45
C GLY A 18 -21.32 -43.59 9.78
N ASP A 19 -22.43 -43.02 10.26
CA ASP A 19 -22.60 -41.86 11.16
C ASP A 19 -21.84 -40.52 11.00
N ALA A 20 -22.66 -39.47 10.95
CA ALA A 20 -22.40 -38.08 11.34
C ALA A 20 -21.15 -37.41 10.76
N ARG A 21 -21.14 -37.19 9.44
CA ARG A 21 -20.37 -36.08 8.88
C ARG A 21 -21.27 -34.88 8.75
N VAL A 22 -20.98 -33.92 9.62
CA VAL A 22 -21.25 -32.48 9.47
C VAL A 22 -21.45 -32.16 7.99
N LEU A 23 -22.60 -31.60 7.65
CA LEU A 23 -22.81 -30.87 6.42
C LEU A 23 -21.72 -29.77 6.41
N SER A 24 -20.54 -30.08 5.86
CA SER A 24 -19.76 -29.04 5.21
C SER A 24 -20.65 -28.62 4.06
N SER A 25 -21.49 -27.62 4.34
CA SER A 25 -21.80 -26.62 3.35
C SER A 25 -20.46 -26.31 2.70
N ASP A 26 -20.29 -26.73 1.44
CA ASP A 26 -19.58 -25.90 0.49
C ASP A 26 -20.29 -24.55 0.55
N VAL A 27 -19.92 -23.75 1.56
CA VAL A 27 -19.99 -22.32 1.44
C VAL A 27 -19.02 -22.09 0.31
N ALA A 28 -19.54 -22.02 -0.91
CA ALA A 28 -18.82 -21.48 -2.03
C ALA A 28 -18.19 -20.20 -1.49
N GLN A 29 -16.87 -20.23 -1.27
CA GLN A 29 -16.16 -19.01 -0.96
C GLN A 29 -16.52 -18.08 -2.11
N PRO A 30 -17.08 -16.89 -1.83
CA PRO A 30 -17.48 -15.98 -2.89
C PRO A 30 -16.25 -15.80 -3.77
N GLU A 31 -16.33 -16.27 -5.02
CA GLU A 31 -15.18 -16.23 -5.91
C GLU A 31 -14.76 -14.78 -6.09
N PHE A 32 -13.66 -14.40 -5.44
CA PHE A 32 -13.10 -13.07 -5.57
C PHE A 32 -12.56 -12.97 -7.00
N SER A 33 -13.26 -12.18 -7.80
CA SER A 33 -12.74 -11.76 -9.10
C SER A 33 -11.89 -10.50 -8.91
N PRO A 34 -10.75 -10.33 -9.61
CA PRO A 34 -10.02 -9.06 -9.64
C PRO A 34 -10.92 -7.85 -9.92
N THR A 35 -11.97 -8.05 -10.72
CA THR A 35 -13.03 -7.07 -11.02
C THR A 35 -13.90 -6.68 -9.83
N SER A 36 -13.79 -7.34 -8.68
CA SER A 36 -14.51 -6.98 -7.46
C SER A 36 -14.09 -5.61 -6.91
N LEU A 37 -12.89 -5.12 -7.24
CA LEU A 37 -12.42 -3.78 -6.92
C LEU A 37 -13.13 -2.68 -7.74
N GLU A 38 -13.70 -3.02 -8.89
CA GLU A 38 -14.36 -2.04 -9.75
C GLU A 38 -15.61 -1.47 -9.08
N GLY A 39 -15.80 -0.16 -9.22
CA GLY A 39 -16.95 0.53 -8.67
C GLY A 39 -16.60 1.89 -8.07
N ALA A 40 -17.62 2.52 -7.50
CA ALA A 40 -17.47 3.72 -6.72
C ALA A 40 -17.54 3.38 -5.23
N TRP A 41 -16.64 3.99 -4.46
CA TRP A 41 -16.35 3.68 -3.08
C TRP A 41 -16.37 4.96 -2.26
N VAL A 42 -17.09 4.98 -1.15
CA VAL A 42 -17.23 6.12 -0.25
C VAL A 42 -16.59 5.79 1.09
N LEU A 43 -15.74 6.68 1.59
CA LEU A 43 -15.00 6.48 2.83
C LEU A 43 -15.96 6.35 4.01
N ASN A 44 -15.92 5.21 4.69
CA ASN A 44 -16.55 5.02 5.98
C ASN A 44 -15.61 5.55 7.06
N ALA A 45 -15.84 6.79 7.50
CA ALA A 45 -14.98 7.45 8.48
C ALA A 45 -15.01 6.74 9.85
N ASP A 46 -16.13 6.14 10.23
CA ASP A 46 -16.32 5.48 11.53
C ASP A 46 -15.54 4.16 11.63
N LEU A 47 -15.39 3.45 10.51
CA LEU A 47 -14.61 2.21 10.43
C LEU A 47 -13.15 2.42 10.02
N SER A 48 -12.78 3.64 9.62
CA SER A 48 -11.45 4.01 9.16
C SER A 48 -10.57 4.57 10.27
N ASP A 49 -9.27 4.31 10.16
CA ASP A 49 -8.27 4.90 11.05
C ASP A 49 -7.99 6.36 10.66
N GLU A 50 -7.81 7.28 11.62
CA GLU A 50 -7.41 8.64 11.31
C GLU A 50 -5.89 8.79 11.11
N PRO A 51 -5.43 9.53 10.07
CA PRO A 51 -4.00 9.67 9.78
C PRO A 51 -3.29 10.54 10.82
N ARG A 52 -3.97 11.56 11.35
CA ARG A 52 -3.39 12.58 12.22
C ARG A 52 -2.98 12.01 13.58
N ALA A 53 -3.82 11.14 14.15
CA ALA A 53 -3.57 10.49 15.43
C ALA A 53 -2.39 9.50 15.40
N ARG A 54 -2.05 8.92 14.22
CA ARG A 54 -0.95 7.94 14.08
C ARG A 54 0.35 8.50 13.50
N LEU A 55 0.30 9.54 12.68
CA LEU A 55 1.48 10.11 12.01
C LEU A 55 2.16 11.25 12.81
N GLU A 56 1.53 11.75 13.87
CA GLU A 56 2.17 12.65 14.85
C GLU A 56 3.33 11.91 15.55
N GLY A 57 4.55 12.23 15.12
CA GLY A 57 5.79 11.58 15.58
C GLY A 57 6.79 11.34 14.45
N VAL A 58 6.37 11.41 13.19
CA VAL A 58 7.28 11.39 12.03
C VAL A 58 7.80 12.81 11.78
N GLY A 59 8.76 13.25 12.60
CA GLY A 59 9.50 14.50 12.38
C GLY A 59 9.67 15.42 13.58
N ASP A 60 9.16 15.06 14.77
CA ASP A 60 9.29 15.90 15.96
C ASP A 60 10.49 15.49 16.84
N ASP A 61 11.69 15.63 16.27
CA ASP A 61 12.95 15.75 17.02
C ASP A 61 13.19 17.22 17.42
N ARG A 62 12.13 17.94 17.80
CA ARG A 62 12.22 19.26 18.43
C ARG A 62 11.84 19.14 19.90
N GLY A 63 12.83 18.86 20.74
CA GLY A 63 12.80 19.30 22.14
C GLY A 63 12.75 18.19 23.19
N ARG A 64 13.84 17.44 23.34
CA ARG A 64 14.29 17.01 24.67
C ARG A 64 15.77 17.33 24.87
N GLY A 65 16.02 18.59 25.18
CA GLY A 65 17.22 18.97 25.91
C GLY A 65 17.15 18.39 27.33
N ARG A 66 18.10 17.53 27.68
CA ARG A 66 18.62 17.38 29.03
C ARG A 66 20.11 17.13 28.91
N GLY A 67 20.90 18.13 29.26
CA GLY A 67 22.35 18.09 29.17
C GLY A 67 23.00 17.07 30.10
N ARG A 68 24.26 16.73 29.79
CA ARG A 68 25.29 16.35 30.76
C ARG A 68 26.63 16.14 30.06
N GLY A 69 27.62 16.93 30.48
CA GLY A 69 29.06 16.68 30.31
C GLY A 69 29.56 16.74 28.87
N ALA A 70 30.84 16.91 28.58
CA ALA A 70 32.01 17.28 29.36
C ALA A 70 33.11 17.45 28.31
N ALA A 71 34.09 18.29 28.65
CA ALA A 71 35.38 18.46 28.00
C ALA A 71 35.96 17.23 27.27
N GLY A 72 36.62 17.46 26.13
CA GLY A 72 37.66 16.51 25.69
C GLY A 72 38.14 16.61 24.25
N ARG A 73 39.36 17.17 24.10
CA ARG A 73 40.44 16.76 23.16
C ARG A 73 40.21 16.96 21.65
N ARG A 74 40.97 17.86 21.01
CA ARG A 74 42.30 17.62 20.40
C ARG A 74 42.33 16.42 19.45
N GLY A 75 42.54 16.69 18.17
CA GLY A 75 42.91 15.70 17.17
C GLY A 75 43.05 16.31 15.78
N SER A 76 44.21 16.91 15.51
CA SER A 76 44.68 17.23 14.16
C SER A 76 44.95 15.94 13.38
N GLY A 77 44.56 15.91 12.10
CA GLY A 77 44.96 14.87 11.15
C GLY A 77 44.65 15.30 9.72
N PRO A 78 45.65 15.71 8.91
CA PRO A 78 45.46 15.98 7.50
C PRO A 78 45.69 14.67 6.72
N GLY A 79 44.62 14.02 6.28
CA GLY A 79 44.74 12.79 5.49
C GLY A 79 43.40 12.35 4.95
N GLY A 80 43.23 12.43 3.63
CA GLY A 80 42.06 11.88 2.96
C GLY A 80 41.67 12.63 1.67
N ARG A 81 42.59 12.70 0.70
CA ARG A 81 42.19 12.98 -0.69
C ARG A 81 41.68 11.70 -1.30
N GLY A 82 40.49 11.76 -1.90
CA GLY A 82 39.97 10.70 -2.77
C GLY A 82 38.63 10.14 -2.31
N ARG A 83 37.56 10.94 -2.35
CA ARG A 83 36.21 10.37 -2.46
C ARG A 83 35.32 11.29 -3.29
N ALA A 84 34.95 10.77 -4.46
CA ALA A 84 33.85 11.14 -5.34
C ALA A 84 33.31 12.57 -5.23
N GLY A 85 33.62 13.37 -6.25
CA GLY A 85 33.11 14.73 -6.43
C GLY A 85 31.59 14.77 -6.48
N GLY A 86 31.03 15.34 -5.43
CA GLY A 86 29.70 15.93 -5.41
C GLY A 86 29.71 16.94 -4.27
N SER A 87 29.45 18.21 -4.58
CA SER A 87 29.25 19.19 -3.51
C SER A 87 28.17 18.65 -2.57
N PRO A 88 28.42 18.63 -1.25
CA PRO A 88 27.38 18.30 -0.29
C PRO A 88 26.15 19.17 -0.59
N PRO A 89 24.94 18.60 -0.57
CA PRO A 89 23.73 19.34 -0.91
C PRO A 89 23.62 20.57 -0.02
N THR A 90 23.17 21.68 -0.61
CA THR A 90 22.99 22.92 0.14
C THR A 90 21.90 22.75 1.21
N ARG A 91 21.91 23.59 2.24
CA ARG A 91 20.85 23.58 3.27
C ARG A 91 19.46 23.78 2.65
N GLU A 92 19.38 24.59 1.61
CA GLU A 92 18.14 24.85 0.88
C GLU A 92 17.67 23.64 0.07
N GLU A 93 18.57 22.97 -0.66
CA GLU A 93 18.26 21.71 -1.35
C GLU A 93 17.75 20.65 -0.39
N LEU A 94 18.38 20.52 0.78
CA LEU A 94 17.93 19.60 1.82
C LEU A 94 16.56 19.98 2.40
N ALA A 95 16.25 21.27 2.50
CA ALA A 95 14.94 21.72 2.96
C ALA A 95 13.85 21.40 1.94
N ARG A 96 14.09 21.71 0.66
CA ARG A 96 13.18 21.39 -0.46
C ARG A 96 12.94 19.88 -0.58
N LEU A 97 14.00 19.07 -0.45
CA LEU A 97 13.89 17.61 -0.46
C LEU A 97 12.99 17.12 0.69
N ARG A 98 13.20 17.62 1.91
CA ARG A 98 12.37 17.24 3.07
C ARG A 98 10.91 17.62 2.86
N GLN A 99 10.65 18.82 2.33
CA GLN A 99 9.29 19.26 2.03
C GLN A 99 8.63 18.34 0.99
N GLY A 100 9.33 18.04 -0.11
CA GLY A 100 8.81 17.14 -1.14
C GLY A 100 8.53 15.73 -0.61
N ILE A 101 9.37 15.20 0.28
CA ILE A 101 9.11 13.91 0.94
C ILE A 101 7.85 14.00 1.83
N GLN A 102 7.69 15.08 2.60
CA GLN A 102 6.53 15.27 3.46
C GLN A 102 5.22 15.38 2.66
N GLU A 103 5.24 16.11 1.56
CA GLU A 103 4.10 16.24 0.64
C GLU A 103 3.76 14.91 -0.02
N ALA A 104 4.75 14.17 -0.51
CA ALA A 104 4.56 12.85 -1.10
C ALA A 104 3.99 11.84 -0.10
N VAL A 105 4.54 11.79 1.11
CA VAL A 105 4.01 10.93 2.17
C VAL A 105 2.59 11.33 2.55
N ARG A 106 2.31 12.63 2.66
CA ARG A 106 0.95 13.12 2.92
C ARG A 106 0.00 12.66 1.83
N ASP A 107 0.36 12.84 0.56
CA ASP A 107 -0.42 12.42 -0.59
C ASP A 107 -0.73 10.91 -0.53
N LEU A 108 0.29 10.07 -0.37
CA LEU A 108 0.14 8.61 -0.29
C LEU A 108 -0.70 8.13 0.90
N MET A 109 -0.71 8.86 2.02
CA MET A 109 -1.42 8.47 3.25
C MET A 109 -2.79 9.14 3.41
N THR A 110 -3.12 10.11 2.56
CA THR A 110 -4.41 10.82 2.62
C THR A 110 -5.50 9.99 1.96
N ALA A 111 -6.50 9.61 2.75
CA ALA A 111 -7.67 8.90 2.25
C ALA A 111 -8.62 9.87 1.53
N PRO A 112 -8.92 9.65 0.24
CA PRO A 112 -9.98 10.39 -0.45
C PRO A 112 -11.34 10.09 0.20
N ARG A 113 -12.32 10.99 0.07
CA ARG A 113 -13.67 10.73 0.59
C ARG A 113 -14.46 9.84 -0.37
N ARG A 114 -14.19 9.96 -1.66
CA ARG A 114 -14.79 9.12 -2.70
C ARG A 114 -13.74 8.73 -3.72
N MET A 115 -13.80 7.48 -4.15
CA MET A 115 -12.88 6.88 -5.10
C MET A 115 -13.67 6.05 -6.11
N THR A 116 -13.39 6.23 -7.39
CA THR A 116 -13.91 5.38 -8.46
C THR A 116 -12.77 4.57 -9.03
N ILE A 117 -12.90 3.25 -9.05
CA ILE A 117 -11.93 2.32 -9.61
C ILE A 117 -12.51 1.71 -10.88
N VAL A 118 -11.73 1.77 -11.95
CA VAL A 118 -12.01 1.12 -13.23
C VAL A 118 -10.82 0.25 -13.59
N MET A 119 -11.07 -0.97 -14.08
CA MET A 119 -10.03 -1.86 -14.57
C MET A 119 -10.08 -1.98 -16.10
N ILE A 120 -8.92 -1.90 -16.72
CA ILE A 120 -8.74 -2.07 -18.16
C ILE A 120 -7.56 -3.02 -18.34
N GLU A 121 -7.84 -4.28 -18.69
CA GLU A 121 -6.83 -5.34 -18.79
C GLU A 121 -6.06 -5.53 -17.47
N ASN A 122 -4.80 -5.09 -17.40
CA ASN A 122 -3.95 -5.12 -16.20
C ASN A 122 -3.74 -3.72 -15.58
N GLU A 123 -4.38 -2.69 -16.13
CA GLU A 123 -4.38 -1.34 -15.57
C GLU A 123 -5.57 -1.18 -14.61
N ILE A 124 -5.28 -0.68 -13.42
CA ILE A 124 -6.25 -0.26 -12.42
C ILE A 124 -6.15 1.25 -12.31
N VAL A 125 -7.22 1.95 -12.69
CA VAL A 125 -7.30 3.41 -12.65
C VAL A 125 -8.23 3.82 -11.53
N ALA A 126 -7.69 4.48 -10.50
CA ALA A 126 -8.43 5.03 -9.39
C ALA A 126 -8.52 6.55 -9.52
N THR A 127 -9.74 7.08 -9.58
CA THR A 127 -10.02 8.53 -9.62
C THR A 127 -10.60 8.95 -8.29
N TYR A 128 -10.01 9.97 -7.67
CA TYR A 128 -10.41 10.48 -6.35
C TYR A 128 -11.24 11.75 -6.48
N ASP A 129 -12.04 12.05 -5.47
CA ASP A 129 -12.88 13.26 -5.41
C ASP A 129 -12.08 14.57 -5.31
N ASP A 130 -10.83 14.49 -4.87
CA ASP A 130 -9.89 15.62 -4.84
C ASP A 130 -9.16 15.86 -6.19
N GLY A 131 -9.55 15.14 -7.24
CA GLY A 131 -9.00 15.27 -8.59
C GLY A 131 -7.71 14.47 -8.82
N ARG A 132 -7.18 13.77 -7.81
CA ARG A 132 -6.05 12.86 -8.02
C ARG A 132 -6.49 11.65 -8.84
N VAL A 133 -5.59 11.21 -9.72
CA VAL A 133 -5.75 9.99 -10.51
C VAL A 133 -4.52 9.12 -10.29
N ILE A 134 -4.75 7.90 -9.83
CA ILE A 134 -3.70 6.90 -9.65
C ILE A 134 -3.90 5.80 -10.70
N ARG A 135 -2.83 5.50 -11.43
CA ARG A 135 -2.77 4.35 -12.32
C ARG A 135 -1.82 3.32 -11.72
N LEU A 136 -2.31 2.09 -11.57
CA LEU A 136 -1.55 0.93 -11.12
C LEU A 136 -1.55 -0.09 -12.25
N VAL A 137 -0.42 -0.76 -12.47
CA VAL A 137 -0.29 -1.82 -13.47
C VAL A 137 0.07 -3.10 -12.74
N SER A 138 -0.80 -4.11 -12.77
CA SER A 138 -0.66 -5.35 -12.01
C SER A 138 0.20 -6.40 -12.74
N ASP A 139 1.37 -6.01 -13.24
CA ASP A 139 2.30 -6.85 -14.01
C ASP A 139 3.55 -7.29 -13.22
N ASP A 140 3.57 -7.00 -11.91
CA ASP A 140 4.71 -7.24 -11.03
C ASP A 140 6.00 -6.49 -11.44
N GLN A 141 5.91 -5.51 -12.35
CA GLN A 141 7.02 -4.65 -12.76
C GLN A 141 7.02 -3.32 -12.03
N ALA A 142 8.18 -2.68 -12.03
CA ALA A 142 8.38 -1.37 -11.44
C ALA A 142 7.99 -0.26 -12.42
N HIS A 143 6.96 0.50 -12.07
CA HIS A 143 6.46 1.64 -12.85
C HIS A 143 6.74 2.96 -12.14
N LYS A 144 7.23 3.95 -12.89
CA LYS A 144 7.49 5.28 -12.34
C LYS A 144 6.21 6.10 -12.29
N GLY A 145 6.10 6.95 -11.28
CA GLY A 145 5.04 7.94 -11.15
C GLY A 145 5.46 9.09 -10.28
N ILE A 146 4.48 9.92 -9.93
CA ILE A 146 4.66 11.07 -9.05
C ILE A 146 3.79 10.88 -7.80
N ALA A 147 4.25 11.41 -6.68
CA ALA A 147 3.48 11.62 -5.46
C ALA A 147 3.68 13.06 -4.98
N GLY A 148 2.63 13.66 -4.42
CA GLY A 148 2.59 15.09 -4.14
C GLY A 148 2.79 15.92 -5.42
N THR A 149 3.50 17.03 -5.31
CA THR A 149 3.69 17.95 -6.46
C THR A 149 4.83 17.53 -7.39
N SER A 150 5.87 16.87 -6.89
CA SER A 150 7.09 16.63 -7.68
C SER A 150 7.92 15.42 -7.29
N MET A 151 7.52 14.64 -6.29
CA MET A 151 8.35 13.52 -5.83
C MET A 151 8.20 12.33 -6.77
N GLN A 152 9.32 11.87 -7.32
CA GLN A 152 9.31 10.63 -8.10
C GLN A 152 9.12 9.44 -7.18
N VAL A 153 8.27 8.52 -7.60
CA VAL A 153 8.04 7.27 -6.89
C VAL A 153 8.06 6.11 -7.88
N THR A 154 8.48 4.96 -7.40
CA THR A 154 8.39 3.69 -8.11
C THR A 154 7.31 2.85 -7.44
N ARG A 155 6.37 2.34 -8.23
CA ARG A 155 5.29 1.45 -7.78
C ARG A 155 5.46 0.09 -8.44
N LYS A 156 5.38 -0.97 -7.65
CA LYS A 156 5.31 -2.35 -8.15
C LYS A 156 4.02 -2.96 -7.64
N THR A 157 3.11 -3.30 -8.55
CA THR A 157 1.77 -3.76 -8.20
C THR A 157 1.60 -5.21 -8.64
N ARG A 158 1.03 -6.03 -7.78
CA ARG A 158 0.77 -7.45 -8.04
C ARG A 158 -0.47 -7.90 -7.31
N TRP A 159 -1.06 -8.97 -7.81
CA TRP A 159 -2.09 -9.72 -7.08
C TRP A 159 -1.41 -10.74 -6.18
N GLU A 160 -1.72 -10.71 -4.89
CA GLU A 160 -1.37 -11.76 -3.93
C GLU A 160 -2.66 -12.37 -3.39
N ASN A 161 -2.96 -13.59 -3.82
CA ASN A 161 -4.26 -14.23 -3.60
C ASN A 161 -5.39 -13.31 -4.11
N GLU A 162 -6.21 -12.79 -3.21
CA GLU A 162 -7.38 -11.95 -3.47
C GLU A 162 -7.12 -10.48 -3.11
N LYS A 163 -5.85 -10.07 -3.00
CA LYS A 163 -5.47 -8.71 -2.60
C LYS A 163 -4.57 -8.08 -3.66
N LEU A 164 -4.86 -6.85 -4.01
CA LEU A 164 -3.94 -6.05 -4.82
C LEU A 164 -2.90 -5.45 -3.87
N VAL A 165 -1.63 -5.82 -4.04
CA VAL A 165 -0.50 -5.32 -3.24
C VAL A 165 0.32 -4.38 -4.09
N THR A 166 0.55 -3.17 -3.57
CA THR A 166 1.35 -2.12 -4.21
C THR A 166 2.51 -1.75 -3.31
N ASP A 167 3.73 -2.11 -3.72
CA ASP A 167 4.96 -1.62 -3.10
C ASP A 167 5.35 -0.29 -3.70
N ILE A 168 5.56 0.71 -2.84
CA ILE A 168 5.85 2.10 -3.22
C ILE A 168 7.19 2.50 -2.61
N SER A 169 8.11 2.96 -3.46
CA SER A 169 9.40 3.51 -3.04
C SER A 169 9.54 4.94 -3.53
N LEU A 170 9.85 5.86 -2.64
CA LEU A 170 10.19 7.24 -3.04
C LEU A 170 11.61 7.24 -3.60
N ASP A 171 11.78 7.82 -4.80
CA ASP A 171 13.09 8.01 -5.42
C ASP A 171 13.77 9.23 -4.78
N SER A 172 14.35 8.99 -3.60
CA SER A 172 14.96 10.00 -2.77
C SER A 172 16.24 9.46 -2.13
N ARG A 173 17.14 10.36 -1.73
CA ARG A 173 18.35 9.99 -0.97
C ARG A 173 18.04 9.35 0.38
N ILE A 174 16.84 9.55 0.89
CA ILE A 174 16.33 8.93 2.12
C ILE A 174 15.39 7.80 1.69
N GLU A 175 15.70 6.59 2.12
CA GLU A 175 14.86 5.42 1.83
C GLU A 175 13.52 5.56 2.56
N VAL A 176 12.44 5.71 1.79
CA VAL A 176 11.06 5.69 2.28
C VAL A 176 10.29 4.70 1.42
N LYS A 177 9.81 3.64 2.06
CA LYS A 177 9.03 2.58 1.43
C LYS A 177 7.68 2.45 2.12
N LEU A 178 6.65 2.26 1.31
CA LEU A 178 5.29 2.02 1.75
C LEU A 178 4.76 0.79 1.02
N GLU A 179 3.86 0.07 1.65
CA GLU A 179 3.02 -0.93 1.00
C GLU A 179 1.57 -0.52 1.20
N GLN A 180 0.80 -0.62 0.11
CA GLN A 180 -0.64 -0.44 0.12
C GLN A 180 -1.29 -1.73 -0.34
N THR A 181 -2.25 -2.23 0.42
CA THR A 181 -3.05 -3.40 0.05
C THR A 181 -4.50 -2.98 -0.14
N TYR A 182 -5.15 -3.55 -1.15
CA TYR A 182 -6.56 -3.34 -1.46
C TYR A 182 -7.25 -4.70 -1.44
N GLU A 183 -8.29 -4.82 -0.62
CA GLU A 183 -9.03 -6.05 -0.39
C GLU A 183 -10.53 -5.73 -0.35
N VAL A 184 -11.34 -6.45 -1.11
CA VAL A 184 -12.81 -6.33 -1.00
C VAL A 184 -13.30 -7.39 -0.05
N ARG A 185 -14.12 -6.99 0.93
CA ARG A 185 -14.84 -7.89 1.82
C ARG A 185 -16.33 -7.79 1.58
N LEU A 186 -17.00 -8.93 1.64
CA LEU A 186 -18.45 -8.98 1.71
C LEU A 186 -18.86 -8.88 3.18
N THR A 187 -19.74 -7.94 3.48
CA THR A 187 -20.30 -7.72 4.81
C THR A 187 -21.81 -7.80 4.70
N ASP A 188 -22.42 -8.88 5.19
CA ASP A 188 -23.89 -8.94 5.32
C ASP A 188 -24.31 -8.20 6.61
N PRO A 189 -25.29 -7.27 6.58
CA PRO A 189 -26.18 -6.89 5.47
C PRO A 189 -25.71 -5.68 4.62
N GLU A 190 -24.56 -5.08 4.96
CA GLU A 190 -24.07 -3.78 4.45
C GLU A 190 -23.51 -3.80 3.01
N GLY A 191 -23.37 -4.98 2.40
CA GLY A 191 -22.93 -5.15 1.01
C GLY A 191 -21.43 -5.41 0.87
N LYS A 192 -20.77 -4.66 -0.03
CA LYS A 192 -19.33 -4.80 -0.32
C LYS A 192 -18.56 -3.66 0.33
N GLN A 193 -17.45 -3.97 0.99
CA GLN A 193 -16.51 -2.99 1.53
C GLN A 193 -15.15 -3.14 0.88
N LEU A 194 -14.53 -2.03 0.50
CA LEU A 194 -13.14 -1.96 0.10
C LEU A 194 -12.29 -1.54 1.28
N ILE A 195 -11.34 -2.40 1.66
CA ILE A 195 -10.37 -2.14 2.71
C ILE A 195 -9.04 -1.79 2.06
N VAL A 196 -8.56 -0.58 2.31
CA VAL A 196 -7.23 -0.12 1.88
C VAL A 196 -6.34 0.04 3.10
N THR A 197 -5.29 -0.78 3.17
CA THR A 197 -4.32 -0.71 4.27
C THR A 197 -3.01 -0.13 3.74
N SER A 198 -2.55 0.96 4.34
CA SER A 198 -1.27 1.59 4.01
C SER A 198 -0.30 1.47 5.17
N ARG A 199 0.91 0.97 4.92
CA ARG A 199 1.95 0.83 5.95
C ARG A 199 3.33 1.23 5.46
N PHE A 200 4.17 1.73 6.37
CA PHE A 200 5.59 1.93 6.08
C PHE A 200 6.37 0.61 6.18
N ILE A 201 7.28 0.37 5.23
CA ILE A 201 8.16 -0.80 5.22
C ILE A 201 9.60 -0.36 5.50
N GLY A 202 10.24 -1.02 6.47
CA GLY A 202 11.67 -0.85 6.74
C GLY A 202 12.09 0.53 7.27
N GLY A 203 13.37 0.63 7.63
CA GLY A 203 13.99 1.86 8.14
C GLY A 203 13.54 2.29 9.54
N ARG A 204 14.10 3.42 10.02
CA ARG A 204 13.67 4.10 11.27
C ARG A 204 12.18 4.43 11.26
N ALA A 205 11.62 4.49 10.06
CA ALA A 205 10.21 4.70 9.79
C ALA A 205 9.34 3.42 9.90
N SER A 206 9.84 2.28 10.38
CA SER A 206 9.01 1.06 10.60
C SER A 206 8.96 0.55 12.04
N ASN A 207 9.75 1.13 12.96
CA ASN A 207 9.74 0.72 14.36
C ASN A 207 8.50 1.27 15.09
N GLY A 208 7.45 0.45 15.19
CA GLY A 208 6.30 0.59 16.10
C GLY A 208 4.94 0.35 15.42
N ASP A 209 3.97 -0.15 16.20
CA ASP A 209 2.57 -0.45 15.82
C ASP A 209 1.76 0.75 15.27
N ARG A 210 2.37 1.93 15.14
CA ARG A 210 1.72 3.21 14.83
C ARG A 210 1.76 3.59 13.34
N ARG A 211 2.06 2.65 12.44
CA ARG A 211 2.40 3.00 11.04
C ARG A 211 1.60 2.29 9.98
N GLU A 212 0.68 1.44 10.38
CA GLU A 212 -0.37 0.95 9.52
C GLU A 212 -1.58 1.86 9.64
N LEU A 213 -2.28 2.07 8.53
CA LEU A 213 -3.47 2.90 8.43
C LEU A 213 -4.50 2.14 7.60
N ARG A 214 -5.56 1.69 8.25
CA ARG A 214 -6.67 0.99 7.60
C ARG A 214 -7.75 2.00 7.21
N ARG A 215 -8.18 1.95 5.96
CA ARG A 215 -9.31 2.71 5.42
C ARG A 215 -10.37 1.75 4.96
N VAL A 216 -11.60 2.00 5.35
CA VAL A 216 -12.75 1.22 4.94
C VAL A 216 -13.62 2.12 4.09
N TYR A 217 -13.99 1.62 2.92
CA TYR A 217 -14.93 2.28 2.02
C TYR A 217 -16.12 1.37 1.81
N ASP A 218 -17.31 1.94 1.88
CA ASP A 218 -18.53 1.26 1.48
C ASP A 218 -18.76 1.46 -0.01
N VAL A 219 -19.35 0.46 -0.65
CA VAL A 219 -19.78 0.60 -2.06
C VAL A 219 -20.84 1.71 -2.16
N GLU A 220 -20.67 2.61 -3.13
CA GLU A 220 -21.67 3.63 -3.40
C GLU A 220 -22.92 2.97 -4.00
N PRO A 221 -24.12 3.20 -3.44
CA PRO A 221 -25.34 2.67 -4.01
C PRO A 221 -25.60 3.34 -5.37
N SER A 222 -25.75 2.51 -6.41
CA SER A 222 -26.11 2.93 -7.78
C SER A 222 -27.53 3.45 -7.89
#